data_AF-A0A1H8PQI9-F1
#
_entry.id   AF-A0A1H8PQI9-F1
#
_cell.length_a   1.000
_cell.length_b   1.000
_cell.length_c   1.000
_cell.angle_alpha   90.00
_cell.angle_beta   90.00
_cell.angle_gamma   90.00
#
_symmetry.space_group_name_H-M   'P 1'
#
loop_
_entity.id
_entity.type
_entity.pdbx_description
1 polymer ?
#
loop_
_entity_poly.entity_id
_entity_poly.type
_entity_poly.pdbx_seq_one_letter_code
_entity_poly.pdbx_strand_id
1 'polypeptide(L)'
;MNHRGEQMVRELAVHLQCRWRLIRGAAVLVEAGDLYVPGACAAAEFAAGNEIGTARFDDRAAAVAQLVAAEEPVVDAVSIGDEFDLQLTLSSGMTLEVFPAGREGWEDWRFLSSAGGGQHYVVTNGSMFTV
;
A
#
# COMPACT_ATOMS: atom_id res chain seq x y z
N MET A 1 10.20 -7.49 -7.22
CA MET A 1 10.73 -8.81 -7.63
C MET A 1 9.59 -9.80 -7.47
N ASN A 2 9.09 -10.44 -8.53
CA ASN A 2 8.19 -11.58 -8.34
C ASN A 2 9.01 -12.84 -8.03
N HIS A 3 8.35 -13.93 -7.62
CA HIS A 3 9.00 -15.21 -7.31
C HIS A 3 9.71 -15.88 -8.52
N ARG A 4 9.68 -15.26 -9.71
CA ARG A 4 10.34 -15.72 -10.95
C ARG A 4 11.57 -14.90 -11.35
N GLY A 5 11.98 -13.93 -10.53
CA GLY A 5 13.15 -13.10 -10.84
C GLY A 5 12.94 -12.10 -11.97
N GLU A 6 11.72 -11.94 -12.47
CA GLU A 6 11.38 -10.90 -13.43
C GLU A 6 11.10 -9.59 -12.68
N GLN A 7 11.93 -8.59 -12.94
CA GLN A 7 11.73 -7.25 -12.44
C GLN A 7 10.73 -6.55 -13.36
N MET A 8 9.45 -6.56 -12.98
CA MET A 8 8.51 -5.57 -13.51
C MET A 8 9.01 -4.22 -12.99
N VAL A 9 9.87 -3.55 -13.74
CA VAL A 9 10.33 -2.18 -13.44
C VAL A 9 9.15 -1.28 -13.77
N ARG A 10 8.21 -1.17 -12.82
CA ARG A 10 7.28 -0.05 -12.85
C ARG A 10 8.10 1.19 -12.53
N GLU A 11 8.00 2.20 -13.39
CA GLU A 11 8.80 3.43 -13.25
C GLU A 11 8.59 4.12 -11.91
N LEU A 12 7.41 3.91 -11.32
CA LEU A 12 6.97 4.50 -10.07
C LEU A 12 6.46 3.41 -9.11
N ALA A 13 6.77 3.55 -7.82
CA ALA A 13 6.21 2.73 -6.75
C ALA A 13 6.03 3.55 -5.47
N VAL A 14 5.11 3.10 -4.62
CA VAL A 14 4.92 3.64 -3.26
C VAL A 14 5.08 2.50 -2.25
N HIS A 15 5.91 2.72 -1.25
CA HIS A 15 6.09 1.86 -0.09
C HIS A 15 5.33 2.46 1.10
N LEU A 16 4.58 1.65 1.84
CA LEU A 16 3.70 2.09 2.93
C LEU A 16 4.03 1.33 4.21
N GLN A 17 4.29 2.05 5.30
CA GLN A 17 4.52 1.49 6.64
C GLN A 17 3.61 2.09 7.72
N CYS A 18 2.84 3.13 7.36
CA CYS A 18 1.80 3.72 8.20
C CYS A 18 0.41 3.10 7.93
N ARG A 19 -0.65 3.71 8.50
CA ARG A 19 -2.02 3.27 8.25
C ARG A 19 -2.40 3.63 6.82
N TRP A 20 -3.01 2.69 6.11
CA TRP A 20 -3.51 2.92 4.76
C TRP A 20 -4.72 2.03 4.48
N ARG A 21 -5.53 2.40 3.49
CA ARG A 21 -6.62 1.58 2.97
C ARG A 21 -6.82 1.82 1.48
N LEU A 22 -7.24 0.78 0.78
CA LEU A 22 -7.75 0.85 -0.59
C LEU A 22 -9.27 0.71 -0.54
N ILE A 23 -9.98 1.71 -1.07
CA ILE A 23 -11.44 1.75 -1.08
C ILE A 23 -11.98 1.79 -2.51
N ARG A 24 -13.24 1.41 -2.67
CA ARG A 24 -14.06 1.66 -3.88
C ARG A 24 -15.44 2.12 -3.44
N GLY A 25 -15.77 3.38 -3.71
CA GLY A 25 -16.95 4.02 -3.11
C GLY A 25 -16.87 3.99 -1.58
N ALA A 26 -17.90 3.44 -0.92
CA ALA A 26 -17.93 3.31 0.54
C ALA A 26 -17.27 2.01 1.07
N ALA A 27 -16.84 1.10 0.19
CA ALA A 27 -16.32 -0.21 0.58
C ALA A 27 -14.80 -0.19 0.75
N VAL A 28 -14.30 -0.70 1.88
CA VAL A 28 -12.87 -1.00 2.08
C VAL A 28 -12.56 -2.35 1.43
N LEU A 29 -11.68 -2.36 0.44
CA LEU A 29 -11.24 -3.56 -0.27
C LEU A 29 -10.13 -4.28 0.50
N VAL A 30 -9.14 -3.52 0.96
CA VAL A 30 -8.02 -4.00 1.80
C VAL A 30 -7.46 -2.83 2.60
N GLU A 31 -7.01 -3.07 3.82
CA GLU A 31 -6.37 -2.06 4.67
C GLU A 31 -5.19 -2.62 5.46
N ALA A 32 -4.31 -1.73 5.96
CA ALA A 32 -3.16 -2.11 6.78
C ALA A 32 -3.55 -2.96 8.01
N GLY A 33 -4.73 -2.70 8.59
CA GLY A 33 -5.26 -3.45 9.74
C GLY A 33 -5.57 -4.92 9.44
N ASP A 34 -5.77 -5.30 8.17
CA ASP A 34 -6.09 -6.67 7.78
C ASP A 34 -4.93 -7.64 8.05
N LEU A 35 -3.70 -7.13 8.24
CA LEU A 35 -2.53 -7.92 8.64
C LEU A 35 -2.66 -8.52 10.05
N TYR A 36 -3.50 -7.93 10.89
CA TYR A 36 -3.62 -8.29 12.31
C TYR A 36 -4.91 -9.04 12.63
N VAL A 37 -5.61 -9.54 11.61
CA VAL A 37 -6.86 -10.29 11.77
C VAL A 37 -6.70 -11.66 11.13
N PRO A 38 -7.20 -12.75 11.77
CA PRO A 38 -7.28 -14.06 11.12
C PRO A 38 -8.04 -13.98 9.79
N GLY A 39 -7.45 -14.56 8.75
CA GLY A 39 -8.06 -14.84 7.46
C GLY A 39 -8.78 -16.19 7.44
N ALA A 40 -9.28 -16.59 6.27
CA ALA A 40 -10.07 -17.79 6.08
C ALA A 40 -9.30 -19.08 6.40
N CYS A 41 -7.99 -19.09 6.16
CA CYS A 41 -7.09 -20.22 6.41
C CYS A 41 -6.43 -20.18 7.80
N ALA A 42 -6.79 -19.23 8.65
CA ALA A 42 -6.18 -19.11 9.98
C ALA A 42 -6.56 -20.28 10.89
N ALA A 43 -5.59 -20.77 11.65
CA ALA A 43 -5.84 -21.66 12.78
C ALA A 43 -6.55 -20.92 13.93
N ALA A 44 -7.07 -21.66 14.90
CA ALA A 44 -7.73 -21.09 16.08
C ALA A 44 -6.79 -20.17 16.89
N GLU A 45 -5.49 -20.50 16.94
CA GLU A 45 -4.46 -19.70 17.61
C GLU A 45 -3.76 -18.79 16.60
N PHE A 46 -4.49 -17.81 16.05
CA PHE A 46 -3.92 -16.84 15.12
C PHE A 46 -2.96 -15.88 15.82
N ALA A 47 -1.73 -15.81 15.29
CA ALA A 47 -0.73 -14.83 15.68
C ALA A 47 -0.26 -14.06 14.45
N ALA A 48 -0.54 -12.76 14.41
CA ALA A 48 -0.25 -11.91 13.28
C ALA A 48 1.25 -11.91 12.94
N GLY A 49 1.58 -12.06 11.65
CA GLY A 49 2.96 -12.04 11.15
C GLY A 49 3.75 -13.34 11.32
N ASN A 50 3.18 -14.38 11.94
CA ASN A 50 3.89 -15.66 12.13
C ASN A 50 3.83 -16.56 10.88
N GLU A 51 2.76 -16.47 10.08
CA GLU A 51 2.54 -17.34 8.92
C GLU A 51 1.90 -16.56 7.77
N ILE A 52 2.53 -16.63 6.58
CA ILE A 52 2.00 -16.03 5.35
C ILE A 52 0.76 -16.82 4.88
N GLY A 53 -0.27 -16.13 4.40
CA GLY A 53 -1.49 -16.77 3.89
C GLY A 53 -2.54 -17.02 4.97
N THR A 54 -2.31 -16.56 6.20
CA THR A 54 -3.23 -16.75 7.33
C THR A 54 -3.89 -15.46 7.78
N ALA A 55 -3.44 -14.29 7.31
CA ALA A 55 -4.05 -13.02 7.66
C ALA A 55 -5.20 -12.69 6.70
N ARG A 56 -6.19 -11.93 7.18
CA ARG A 56 -7.28 -11.40 6.33
C ARG A 56 -6.74 -10.57 5.16
N PHE A 57 -5.56 -9.97 5.35
CA PHE A 57 -4.84 -9.28 4.30
C PHE A 57 -4.56 -10.21 3.10
N ASP A 58 -4.13 -11.46 3.34
CA ASP A 58 -3.80 -12.39 2.26
C ASP A 58 -5.03 -12.70 1.39
N ASP A 59 -6.18 -12.94 2.03
CA ASP A 59 -7.46 -13.17 1.33
C ASP A 59 -7.87 -11.96 0.48
N ARG A 60 -7.81 -10.76 1.06
CA ARG A 60 -8.24 -9.52 0.42
C ARG A 60 -7.27 -9.05 -0.66
N ALA A 61 -5.97 -9.18 -0.42
CA ALA A 61 -4.94 -8.84 -1.39
C ALA A 61 -5.04 -9.71 -2.64
N ALA A 62 -5.39 -11.00 -2.50
CA ALA A 62 -5.64 -11.87 -3.64
C ALA A 62 -6.84 -11.37 -4.49
N ALA A 63 -7.94 -10.97 -3.85
CA ALA A 63 -9.10 -10.40 -4.55
C ALA A 63 -8.76 -9.06 -5.23
N VAL A 64 -8.03 -8.17 -4.55
CA VAL A 64 -7.57 -6.89 -5.11
C VAL A 64 -6.62 -7.10 -6.28
N ALA A 65 -5.70 -8.07 -6.21
CA ALA A 65 -4.79 -8.39 -7.30
C ALA A 65 -5.56 -8.83 -8.56
N GLN A 66 -6.64 -9.60 -8.41
CA GLN A 66 -7.51 -9.98 -9.53
C GLN A 66 -8.22 -8.76 -10.14
N LEU A 67 -8.74 -7.86 -9.30
CA LEU A 67 -9.38 -6.61 -9.77
C LEU A 67 -8.40 -5.72 -10.54
N VAL A 68 -7.19 -5.51 -9.99
CA VAL A 68 -6.15 -4.69 -10.63
C VAL A 68 -5.69 -5.31 -11.94
N ALA A 69 -5.56 -6.64 -12.02
CA ALA A 69 -5.19 -7.32 -13.25
C ALA A 69 -6.30 -7.25 -14.33
N ALA A 70 -7.58 -7.26 -13.93
CA ALA A 70 -8.70 -7.21 -14.86
C ALA A 70 -8.97 -5.79 -15.39
N GLU A 71 -8.80 -4.78 -14.55
CA GLU A 71 -9.16 -3.39 -14.87
C GLU A 71 -7.97 -2.53 -15.31
N GLU A 72 -6.74 -3.01 -15.07
CA GLU A 72 -5.47 -2.31 -15.37
C GLU A 72 -5.50 -0.80 -15.03
N PRO A 73 -5.87 -0.42 -13.78
CA PRO A 73 -6.12 0.97 -13.47
C PRO A 73 -4.86 1.82 -13.54
N VAL A 74 -5.00 3.00 -14.12
CA VAL A 74 -4.02 4.10 -14.05
C VAL A 74 -4.38 5.08 -12.93
N VAL A 75 -3.38 5.82 -12.46
CA VAL A 75 -3.57 6.92 -11.50
C VAL A 75 -4.12 8.13 -12.25
N ASP A 76 -5.31 8.59 -11.84
CA ASP A 76 -5.97 9.77 -12.43
C ASP A 76 -5.63 11.04 -11.67
N ALA A 77 -5.53 10.96 -10.35
CA ALA A 77 -5.25 12.10 -9.49
C ALA A 77 -4.43 11.70 -8.27
N VAL A 78 -3.60 12.64 -7.84
CA VAL A 78 -2.78 12.56 -6.62
C VAL A 78 -3.07 13.80 -5.79
N SER A 79 -3.35 13.62 -4.51
CA SER A 79 -3.36 14.72 -3.55
C SER A 79 -2.52 14.36 -2.33
N ILE A 80 -1.77 15.35 -1.86
CA ILE A 80 -0.98 15.28 -0.63
C ILE A 80 -1.52 16.38 0.29
N GLY A 81 -1.97 16.01 1.48
CA GLY A 81 -2.43 16.97 2.49
C GLY A 81 -1.29 17.55 3.33
N ASP A 82 -1.66 18.44 4.24
CA ASP A 82 -0.71 19.21 5.05
C ASP A 82 0.11 18.33 6.01
N GLU A 83 -0.41 17.16 6.40
CA GLU A 83 0.28 16.18 7.24
C GLU A 83 0.95 15.07 6.41
N PHE A 84 1.10 15.30 5.10
CA PHE A 84 1.57 14.32 4.11
C PHE A 84 0.69 13.08 3.97
N ASP A 85 -0.58 13.18 4.38
CA ASP A 85 -1.61 12.22 3.96
C ASP A 85 -1.65 12.16 2.44
N LEU A 86 -1.64 10.93 1.91
CA LEU A 86 -1.55 10.68 0.47
C LEU A 86 -2.85 10.03 0.01
N GLN A 87 -3.46 10.62 -1.01
CA GLN A 87 -4.58 10.03 -1.70
C GLN A 87 -4.27 9.85 -3.19
N LEU A 88 -4.39 8.61 -3.68
CA LEU A 88 -4.31 8.27 -5.10
C LEU A 88 -5.68 7.85 -5.59
N THR A 89 -6.24 8.56 -6.55
CA THR A 89 -7.48 8.17 -7.23
C THR A 89 -7.14 7.44 -8.50
N LEU A 90 -7.75 6.28 -8.71
CA LEU A 90 -7.53 5.42 -9.86
C LEU A 90 -8.73 5.46 -10.81
N SER A 91 -8.48 5.29 -12.11
CA SER A 91 -9.51 5.23 -13.18
C SER A 91 -10.59 4.16 -12.99
N SER A 92 -10.32 3.14 -12.18
CA SER A 92 -11.29 2.12 -11.75
C SER A 92 -12.31 2.60 -10.70
N GLY A 93 -12.22 3.86 -10.26
CA GLY A 93 -12.97 4.37 -9.10
C GLY A 93 -12.46 3.86 -7.75
N MET A 94 -11.29 3.20 -7.73
CA MET A 94 -10.57 2.88 -6.50
C MET A 94 -9.81 4.09 -5.99
N THR A 95 -9.66 4.18 -4.67
CA THR A 95 -8.86 5.23 -4.02
C THR A 95 -7.95 4.59 -2.97
N LEU A 96 -6.64 4.82 -3.09
CA LEU A 96 -5.69 4.53 -2.01
C LEU A 96 -5.61 5.75 -1.10
N GLU A 97 -5.88 5.58 0.18
CA GLU A 97 -5.72 6.60 1.22
C GLU A 97 -4.64 6.15 2.20
N VAL A 98 -3.70 7.04 2.50
CA VAL A 98 -2.54 6.81 3.36
C VAL A 98 -2.53 7.88 4.44
N PHE A 99 -2.38 7.45 5.69
CA PHE A 99 -2.47 8.27 6.89
C PHE A 99 -1.16 8.14 7.67
N PRO A 100 -0.20 9.06 7.47
CA PRO A 100 1.02 9.13 8.26
C PRO A 100 0.72 9.17 9.75
N ALA A 101 1.52 8.43 10.52
CA ALA A 101 1.43 8.44 11.97
C ALA A 101 2.48 9.37 12.61
N GLY A 102 3.46 9.84 11.83
CA GLY A 102 4.47 10.79 12.29
C GLY A 102 5.31 10.26 13.45
N ARG A 103 5.54 8.95 13.51
CA ARG A 103 6.29 8.34 14.62
C ARG A 103 7.78 8.60 14.44
N GLU A 104 8.42 9.14 15.48
CA GLU A 104 9.88 9.36 15.47
C GLU A 104 10.63 8.04 15.24
N GLY A 105 11.57 8.07 14.29
CA GLY A 105 12.37 6.90 13.90
C GLY A 105 11.65 5.90 12.98
N TRP A 106 10.44 6.22 12.50
CA TRP A 106 9.67 5.36 11.59
C TRP A 106 9.37 6.11 10.29
N GLU A 107 9.58 5.43 9.15
CA GLU A 107 9.09 5.89 7.86
C GLU A 107 7.58 5.65 7.78
N ASP A 108 6.83 6.64 7.31
CA ASP A 108 5.39 6.52 7.10
C ASP A 108 5.12 5.95 5.71
N TRP A 109 5.67 6.59 4.68
CA TRP A 109 5.65 6.12 3.30
C TRP A 109 6.83 6.66 2.50
N ARG A 110 7.12 6.00 1.39
CA ARG A 110 8.17 6.40 0.45
C ARG A 110 7.70 6.26 -0.99
N PHE A 111 7.90 7.31 -1.78
CA PHE A 111 7.78 7.25 -3.23
C PHE A 111 9.14 6.90 -3.85
N LEU A 112 9.11 5.93 -4.75
CA LEU A 112 10.26 5.38 -5.46
C LEU A 112 10.07 5.68 -6.94
N SER A 113 11.06 6.35 -7.55
CA SER A 113 11.12 6.55 -9.00
C SER A 113 12.39 5.91 -9.54
N SER A 114 12.27 4.95 -10.46
CA SER A 114 13.42 4.45 -11.22
C SER A 114 13.78 5.37 -12.38
N ALA A 115 12.91 6.33 -12.74
CA ALA A 115 13.21 7.38 -13.70
C ALA A 115 14.06 8.49 -13.05
N GLY A 116 15.02 9.04 -13.80
CA GLY A 116 15.74 10.27 -13.39
C GLY A 116 16.83 10.09 -12.32
N GLY A 117 17.42 8.90 -12.18
CA GLY A 117 18.59 8.69 -11.31
C GLY A 117 18.30 8.03 -9.96
N GLY A 118 17.08 7.51 -9.73
CA GLY A 118 16.76 6.75 -8.52
C GLY A 118 16.36 7.63 -7.32
N GLN A 119 15.86 8.84 -7.57
CA GLN A 119 15.45 9.75 -6.51
C GLN A 119 14.22 9.20 -5.76
N HIS A 120 14.32 9.16 -4.44
CA HIS A 120 13.23 8.72 -3.57
C HIS A 120 12.75 9.88 -2.69
N TYR A 121 11.44 9.92 -2.42
CA TYR A 121 10.87 10.85 -1.44
C TYR A 121 10.38 10.05 -0.26
N VAL A 122 10.84 10.37 0.94
CA VAL A 122 10.53 9.67 2.19
C VAL A 122 9.77 10.62 3.09
N VAL A 123 8.62 10.19 3.60
CA VAL A 123 7.86 10.88 4.63
C VAL A 123 8.09 10.20 5.97
N THR A 124 8.52 10.98 6.96
CA THR A 124 8.71 10.53 8.35
C THR A 124 8.48 11.71 9.28
N ASN A 125 7.79 11.46 10.40
CA ASN A 125 7.59 12.45 11.46
C ASN A 125 7.07 13.82 10.95
N GLY A 126 6.08 13.80 10.06
CA GLY A 126 5.49 15.01 9.49
C GLY A 126 6.45 15.83 8.63
N SER A 127 7.50 15.21 8.09
CA SER A 127 8.49 15.86 7.23
C SER A 127 8.80 14.99 6.01
N MET A 128 9.17 15.64 4.91
CA MET A 128 9.57 14.97 3.67
C MET A 128 11.05 15.22 3.38
N PHE A 129 11.75 14.15 2.99
CA PHE A 129 13.16 14.20 2.62
C PHE A 129 13.38 13.51 1.28
N THR A 130 14.35 14.02 0.52
CA THR A 130 14.83 13.38 -0.70
C THR A 130 16.03 12.49 -0.37
N VAL A 131 16.04 11.27 -0.90
CA VAL A 131 17.13 10.29 -0.77
C VAL A 131 17.66 9.90 -2.15
#